data_AF-Q2J194-F1
#
_entry.id   AF-Q2J194-F1
#
_cell.length_a   1.000
_cell.length_b   1.000
_cell.length_c   1.000
_cell.angle_alpha   90.00
_cell.angle_beta   90.00
_cell.angle_gamma   90.00
#
_symmetry.space_group_name_H-M   'P 1'
#
loop_
_entity.id
_entity.type
_entity.pdbx_description
1 polymer ?
#
loop_
_entity_poly.entity_id
_entity_poly.type
_entity_poly.pdbx_seq_one_letter_code
_entity_poly.pdbx_strand_id
1 'polypeptide(L)'
;MPAAATTELERLLDDDVPHGDLTTELLGIGGEAGVMAFTARDPMVLALAEDAAAILRLCGCEVELLAATGTKLAPGAPILIARGAASGLLRGWKVAQTLIEIWSGVATATREIVEAARAVSPGIAIACTRKNTPGTKRFAVAAVKAGGAGMHRLGLSETILVFAEHRGFLDEPAAATVARLRAAAPEKKLVTEVSTIDAALAAAAAGYDVLQLEKFAPADVATLVARLAETPLRPVIAAAGGVNASNAAAYAAAGAQVLVTSAPYMAKPRDVQVRIRRATTK
;
A
#
# COMPACT_ATOMS: atom_id res chain seq x y z
N MET A 1 -2.89 -6.17 10.93
CA MET A 1 -3.55 -6.96 9.87
C MET A 1 -3.12 -8.40 10.07
N PRO A 2 -3.97 -9.41 9.83
CA PRO A 2 -3.53 -10.80 9.88
C PRO A 2 -2.39 -11.02 8.87
N ALA A 3 -1.46 -11.92 9.22
CA ALA A 3 -0.39 -12.38 8.32
C ALA A 3 -0.97 -13.00 7.04
N ALA A 4 -0.13 -13.25 6.05
CA ALA A 4 -0.57 -13.87 4.80
C ALA A 4 -1.16 -15.24 5.03
N ALA A 5 -2.03 -15.64 4.11
CA ALA A 5 -2.37 -17.04 3.99
C ALA A 5 -1.06 -17.81 3.75
N THR A 6 -0.91 -18.94 4.42
CA THR A 6 0.30 -19.76 4.36
C THR A 6 0.76 -20.03 2.93
N THR A 7 -0.16 -20.35 2.03
CA THR A 7 0.12 -20.60 0.60
C THR A 7 0.79 -19.44 -0.14
N GLU A 8 0.53 -18.19 0.25
CA GLU A 8 1.17 -17.03 -0.39
C GLU A 8 2.62 -16.86 0.08
N LEU A 9 2.91 -17.21 1.33
CA LEU A 9 4.29 -17.20 1.87
C LEU A 9 5.10 -18.39 1.36
N GLU A 10 4.48 -19.56 1.26
CA GLU A 10 5.08 -20.75 0.65
C GLU A 10 5.50 -20.46 -0.79
N ARG A 11 4.68 -19.77 -1.58
CA ARG A 11 5.06 -19.35 -2.94
C ARG A 11 6.29 -18.44 -2.98
N LEU A 12 6.49 -17.57 -1.99
CA LEU A 12 7.69 -16.74 -1.93
C LEU A 12 8.94 -17.59 -1.60
N LEU A 13 8.78 -18.59 -0.72
CA LEU A 13 9.86 -19.53 -0.40
C LEU A 13 10.19 -20.45 -1.57
N ASP A 14 9.18 -20.93 -2.29
CA ASP A 14 9.36 -21.82 -3.44
C ASP A 14 10.04 -21.11 -4.62
N ASP A 15 9.86 -19.80 -4.76
CA ASP A 15 10.55 -18.98 -5.77
C ASP A 15 12.06 -18.89 -5.50
N ASP A 16 12.46 -18.74 -4.24
CA ASP A 16 13.87 -18.58 -3.84
C ASP A 16 14.59 -19.94 -3.65
N VAL A 17 13.87 -20.96 -3.19
CA VAL A 17 14.44 -22.28 -2.84
C VAL A 17 13.63 -23.43 -3.47
N PRO A 18 13.47 -23.48 -4.81
CA PRO A 18 12.66 -24.50 -5.48
C PRO A 18 13.26 -25.92 -5.39
N HIS A 19 14.57 -26.03 -5.16
CA HIS A 19 15.33 -27.29 -5.21
C HIS A 19 16.30 -27.47 -4.04
N GLY A 20 16.09 -26.75 -2.93
CA GLY A 20 17.02 -26.75 -1.78
C GLY A 20 18.09 -25.66 -1.83
N ASP A 21 18.92 -25.58 -0.80
CA ASP A 21 20.01 -24.60 -0.66
C ASP A 21 21.35 -25.31 -0.84
N LEU A 22 21.87 -25.24 -2.07
CA LEU A 22 23.12 -25.89 -2.45
C LEU A 22 24.30 -25.47 -1.56
N THR A 23 24.34 -24.22 -1.10
CA THR A 23 25.46 -23.74 -0.29
C THR A 23 25.41 -24.34 1.12
N THR A 24 24.24 -24.30 1.76
CA THR A 24 24.05 -24.89 3.08
C THR A 24 24.25 -26.41 3.08
N GLU A 25 23.81 -27.09 2.02
CA GLU A 25 23.96 -28.53 1.84
C GLU A 25 25.42 -28.94 1.64
N LEU A 26 26.12 -28.32 0.69
CA LEU A 26 27.51 -28.67 0.38
C LEU A 26 28.48 -28.35 1.53
N LEU A 27 28.16 -27.34 2.34
CA LEU A 27 28.94 -27.05 3.55
C LEU A 27 28.65 -28.02 4.70
N GLY A 28 27.58 -28.83 4.63
CA GLY A 28 27.21 -29.78 5.68
C GLY A 28 26.79 -29.13 6.99
N ILE A 29 26.39 -27.85 6.97
CA ILE A 29 26.08 -27.06 8.17
C ILE A 29 24.61 -27.07 8.55
N GLY A 30 23.74 -27.73 7.77
CA GLY A 30 22.28 -27.60 7.90
C GLY A 30 21.72 -27.87 9.31
N GLY A 31 22.31 -28.82 10.05
CA GLY A 31 21.87 -29.18 11.40
C GLY A 31 22.41 -28.27 12.52
N GLU A 32 23.29 -27.32 12.21
CA GLU A 32 23.90 -26.45 13.21
C GLU A 32 22.87 -25.48 13.82
N ALA A 33 22.83 -25.38 15.15
CA ALA A 33 21.95 -24.45 15.82
C ALA A 33 22.43 -23.00 15.64
N GLY A 34 21.51 -22.10 15.32
CA GLY A 34 21.80 -20.69 15.05
C GLY A 34 20.79 -19.71 15.66
N VAL A 35 21.19 -18.44 15.66
CA VAL A 35 20.35 -17.29 16.01
C VAL A 35 20.49 -16.23 14.94
N MET A 36 19.36 -15.76 14.42
CA MET A 36 19.25 -14.69 13.44
C MET A 36 18.51 -13.49 14.04
N ALA A 37 19.05 -12.29 13.86
CA ALA A 37 18.45 -11.05 14.37
C ALA A 37 18.31 -10.02 13.25
N PHE A 38 17.14 -9.38 13.18
CA PHE A 38 16.83 -8.31 12.23
C PHE A 38 16.77 -6.98 12.99
N THR A 39 17.48 -5.97 12.49
CA THR A 39 17.48 -4.61 13.03
C THR A 39 17.32 -3.59 11.91
N ALA A 40 16.61 -2.50 12.17
CA ALA A 40 16.48 -1.40 11.21
C ALA A 40 17.84 -0.72 11.00
N ARG A 41 18.26 -0.49 9.74
CA ARG A 41 19.39 0.41 9.43
C ARG A 41 18.93 1.80 9.06
N ASP A 42 17.85 1.89 8.31
CA ASP A 42 17.18 3.16 8.01
C ASP A 42 16.04 3.45 9.01
N PRO A 43 15.71 4.73 9.24
CA PRO A 43 14.42 5.07 9.85
C PRO A 43 13.28 4.60 8.94
N MET A 44 12.24 4.00 9.52
CA MET A 44 11.12 3.45 8.75
C MET A 44 9.81 3.41 9.53
N VAL A 45 8.70 3.37 8.79
CA VAL A 45 7.48 2.73 9.26
C VAL A 45 7.57 1.26 8.87
N LEU A 46 7.70 0.39 9.87
CA LEU A 46 7.86 -1.04 9.68
C LEU A 46 6.61 -1.64 9.01
N ALA A 47 6.79 -2.50 8.02
CA ALA A 47 5.71 -3.29 7.44
C ALA A 47 6.13 -4.74 7.22
N LEU A 48 5.14 -5.63 7.33
CA LEU A 48 5.23 -7.08 7.07
C LEU A 48 6.18 -7.84 8.01
N ALA A 49 6.38 -7.32 9.23
CA ALA A 49 7.15 -8.02 10.25
C ALA A 49 6.52 -9.37 10.60
N GLU A 50 5.19 -9.43 10.71
CA GLU A 50 4.44 -10.63 11.00
C GLU A 50 4.54 -11.67 9.86
N ASP A 51 4.54 -11.22 8.61
CA ASP A 51 4.73 -12.07 7.43
C ASP A 51 6.15 -12.62 7.34
N ALA A 52 7.16 -11.79 7.59
CA ALA A 52 8.55 -12.22 7.66
C ALA A 52 8.78 -13.25 8.78
N ALA A 53 8.16 -13.03 9.95
CA ALA A 53 8.18 -14.02 11.02
C ALA A 53 7.46 -15.32 10.64
N ALA A 54 6.34 -15.23 9.92
CA ALA A 54 5.63 -16.41 9.44
C ALA A 54 6.46 -17.21 8.41
N ILE A 55 7.18 -16.54 7.50
CA ILE A 55 8.12 -17.18 6.57
C ILE A 55 9.18 -17.98 7.34
N LEU A 56 9.82 -17.36 8.33
CA LEU A 56 10.85 -18.04 9.13
C LEU A 56 10.28 -19.22 9.94
N ARG A 57 9.04 -19.12 10.43
CA ARG A 57 8.33 -20.24 11.08
C ARG A 57 8.04 -21.39 10.11
N LEU A 58 7.67 -21.10 8.85
CA LEU A 58 7.51 -22.12 7.81
C LEU A 58 8.82 -22.85 7.48
N CYS A 59 9.96 -22.21 7.74
CA CYS A 59 11.27 -22.84 7.65
C CYS A 59 11.68 -23.59 8.94
N GLY A 60 10.78 -23.76 9.91
CA GLY A 60 11.04 -24.51 11.15
C GLY A 60 11.76 -23.71 12.24
N CYS A 61 11.80 -22.38 12.14
CA CYS A 61 12.39 -21.53 13.18
C CYS A 61 11.38 -21.12 14.25
N GLU A 62 11.84 -21.01 15.49
CA GLU A 62 11.14 -20.27 16.54
C GLU A 62 11.40 -18.78 16.36
N VAL A 63 10.35 -17.94 16.37
CA VAL A 63 10.47 -16.51 16.06
C VAL A 63 9.80 -15.65 17.11
N GLU A 64 10.58 -14.73 17.66
CA GLU A 64 10.17 -13.64 18.55
C GLU A 64 10.06 -12.33 17.75
N LEU A 65 8.86 -11.73 17.74
CA LEU A 65 8.65 -10.41 17.16
C LEU A 65 8.92 -9.33 18.22
N LEU A 66 9.80 -8.39 17.91
CA LEU A 66 10.20 -7.30 18.80
C LEU A 66 9.56 -5.96 18.40
N ALA A 67 9.10 -5.85 17.15
CA ALA A 67 8.31 -4.74 16.66
C ALA A 67 7.19 -5.22 15.72
N ALA A 68 6.04 -4.54 15.75
CA ALA A 68 4.88 -4.86 14.95
C ALA A 68 4.77 -3.99 13.70
N THR A 69 4.09 -4.46 12.66
CA THR A 69 3.76 -3.66 11.47
C THR A 69 3.02 -2.36 11.87
N GLY A 70 3.45 -1.24 11.28
CA GLY A 70 2.96 0.12 11.56
C GLY A 70 3.81 0.88 12.58
N THR A 71 4.73 0.21 13.28
CA THR A 71 5.64 0.85 14.24
C THR A 71 6.65 1.74 13.52
N LYS A 72 6.88 2.95 14.04
CA LYS A 72 8.00 3.80 13.61
C LYS A 72 9.28 3.33 14.29
N LEU A 73 10.30 3.00 13.51
CA LEU A 73 11.60 2.55 14.00
C LEU A 73 12.70 3.55 13.64
N ALA A 74 13.59 3.75 14.60
CA ALA A 74 14.86 4.43 14.38
C ALA A 74 15.96 3.43 13.99
N PRO A 75 17.08 3.88 13.38
CA PRO A 75 18.24 3.04 13.16
C PRO A 75 18.70 2.30 14.43
N GLY A 76 19.04 1.02 14.29
CA GLY A 76 19.42 0.12 15.36
C GLY A 76 18.26 -0.54 16.10
N ALA A 77 17.01 -0.11 15.87
CA ALA A 77 15.87 -0.71 16.55
C ALA A 77 15.68 -2.19 16.13
N PRO A 78 15.42 -3.09 17.09
CA PRO A 78 15.19 -4.50 16.79
C PRO A 78 13.82 -4.74 16.15
N ILE A 79 13.76 -5.67 15.21
CA ILE A 79 12.53 -6.04 14.49
C ILE A 79 12.07 -7.44 14.93
N LEU A 80 12.94 -8.44 14.77
CA LEU A 80 12.64 -9.82 15.16
C LEU A 80 13.91 -10.62 15.43
N ILE A 81 13.76 -11.72 16.18
CA ILE A 81 14.79 -12.73 16.41
C ILE A 81 14.23 -14.10 16.02
N ALA A 82 15.00 -14.88 15.26
CA ALA A 82 14.70 -16.26 14.92
C ALA A 82 15.78 -17.22 15.44
N ARG A 83 15.36 -18.40 15.88
CA ARG A 83 16.23 -19.46 16.40
C ARG A 83 15.85 -20.78 15.74
N GLY A 84 16.84 -21.58 15.36
CA GLY A 84 16.59 -22.84 14.67
C GLY A 84 17.87 -23.42 14.07
N ALA A 85 17.70 -24.48 13.28
CA ALA A 85 18.77 -25.05 12.48
C ALA A 85 19.21 -24.08 11.37
N ALA A 86 20.49 -24.11 10.99
CA ALA A 86 21.05 -23.23 9.98
C ALA A 86 20.30 -23.34 8.64
N SER A 87 19.86 -24.56 8.26
CA SER A 87 19.04 -24.79 7.07
C SER A 87 17.74 -23.99 7.08
N GLY A 88 17.01 -23.98 8.20
CA GLY A 88 15.77 -23.23 8.34
C GLY A 88 16.00 -21.72 8.33
N LEU A 89 17.02 -21.25 9.07
CA LEU A 89 17.36 -19.84 9.13
C LEU A 89 17.73 -19.31 7.73
N LEU A 90 18.71 -19.94 7.07
CA LEU A 90 19.24 -19.47 5.79
C LEU A 90 18.20 -19.57 4.66
N ARG A 91 17.37 -20.62 4.65
CA ARG A 91 16.25 -20.77 3.70
C ARG A 91 15.26 -19.61 3.75
N GLY A 92 14.90 -19.14 4.95
CA GLY A 92 13.92 -18.06 5.09
C GLY A 92 14.52 -16.65 5.05
N TRP A 93 15.85 -16.52 5.13
CA TRP A 93 16.52 -15.26 5.39
C TRP A 93 16.20 -14.18 4.35
N LYS A 94 16.57 -14.43 3.09
CA LYS A 94 16.59 -13.36 2.09
C LYS A 94 15.18 -12.91 1.76
N VAL A 95 14.26 -13.84 1.58
CA VAL A 95 12.82 -13.58 1.36
C VAL A 95 12.22 -12.74 2.51
N ALA A 96 12.46 -13.13 3.77
CA ALA A 96 11.94 -12.39 4.92
C ALA A 96 12.52 -10.96 5.01
N GLN A 97 13.82 -10.81 4.72
CA GLN A 97 14.51 -9.53 4.76
C GLN A 97 13.98 -8.57 3.70
N THR A 98 14.01 -8.98 2.43
CA THR A 98 13.62 -8.11 1.30
C THR A 98 12.14 -7.74 1.37
N LEU A 99 11.30 -8.64 1.90
CA LEU A 99 9.90 -8.36 2.17
C LEU A 99 9.75 -7.17 3.14
N ILE A 100 10.46 -7.18 4.28
CA ILE A 100 10.42 -6.06 5.21
C ILE A 100 10.96 -4.79 4.55
N GLU A 101 12.10 -4.86 3.87
CA GLU A 101 12.79 -3.67 3.32
C GLU A 101 11.91 -2.94 2.30
N ILE A 102 11.38 -3.66 1.30
CA ILE A 102 10.58 -3.10 0.21
C ILE A 102 9.29 -2.48 0.77
N TRP A 103 8.55 -3.25 1.57
CA TRP A 103 7.23 -2.84 2.01
C TRP A 103 7.27 -1.82 3.14
N SER A 104 8.33 -1.78 3.95
CA SER A 104 8.58 -0.67 4.88
C SER A 104 8.92 0.62 4.13
N GLY A 105 9.55 0.55 2.96
CA GLY A 105 9.69 1.68 2.03
C GLY A 105 8.34 2.28 1.65
N VAL A 106 7.42 1.43 1.17
CA VAL A 106 6.05 1.83 0.80
C VAL A 106 5.29 2.41 1.99
N ALA A 107 5.35 1.76 3.17
CA ALA A 107 4.66 2.22 4.38
C ALA A 107 5.21 3.58 4.86
N THR A 108 6.52 3.79 4.77
CA THR A 108 7.17 5.05 5.15
C THR A 108 6.75 6.18 4.21
N ALA A 109 6.84 5.99 2.90
CA ALA A 109 6.41 7.00 1.93
C ALA A 109 4.90 7.30 2.03
N THR A 110 4.09 6.29 2.35
CA THR A 110 2.67 6.47 2.64
C THR A 110 2.46 7.37 3.88
N ARG A 111 3.22 7.12 4.96
CA ARG A 111 3.15 7.92 6.18
C ARG A 111 3.51 9.38 5.95
N GLU A 112 4.54 9.65 5.15
CA GLU A 112 4.97 11.01 4.79
C GLU A 112 3.83 11.79 4.11
N ILE A 113 3.10 11.17 3.19
CA ILE A 113 1.93 11.77 2.52
C ILE A 113 0.80 12.03 3.52
N VAL A 114 0.50 11.04 4.38
CA VAL A 114 -0.55 11.14 5.40
C VAL A 114 -0.26 12.29 6.36
N GLU A 115 0.98 12.41 6.84
CA GLU A 115 1.39 13.48 7.76
C GLU A 115 1.31 14.85 7.09
N ALA A 116 1.82 14.99 5.87
CA ALA A 116 1.74 16.25 5.12
C ALA A 116 0.30 16.72 4.92
N ALA A 117 -0.62 15.82 4.54
CA ALA A 117 -2.02 16.17 4.34
C ALA A 117 -2.75 16.49 5.65
N ARG A 118 -2.54 15.68 6.70
CA ARG A 118 -3.23 15.81 7.98
C ARG A 118 -2.73 16.97 8.84
N ALA A 119 -1.53 17.49 8.56
CA ALA A 119 -1.05 18.73 9.16
C ALA A 119 -1.99 19.92 8.90
N VAL A 120 -2.71 19.92 7.76
CA VAL A 120 -3.65 20.99 7.39
C VAL A 120 -5.11 20.55 7.39
N SER A 121 -5.40 19.26 7.19
CA SER A 121 -6.75 18.71 7.23
C SER A 121 -6.76 17.36 7.97
N PRO A 122 -6.91 17.35 9.31
CA PRO A 122 -6.74 16.14 10.12
C PRO A 122 -7.62 14.94 9.70
N GLY A 123 -8.79 15.21 9.14
CA GLY A 123 -9.76 14.20 8.70
C GLY A 123 -9.60 13.68 7.27
N ILE A 124 -8.65 14.19 6.48
CA ILE A 124 -8.52 13.82 5.08
C ILE A 124 -8.13 12.35 4.90
N ALA A 125 -8.72 11.71 3.88
CA ALA A 125 -8.40 10.35 3.49
C ALA A 125 -7.27 10.34 2.45
N ILE A 126 -6.31 9.44 2.64
CA ILE A 126 -5.27 9.13 1.65
C ILE A 126 -5.55 7.71 1.18
N ALA A 127 -5.52 7.49 -0.13
CA ALA A 127 -5.87 6.22 -0.74
C ALA A 127 -4.90 5.84 -1.86
N CYS A 128 -4.28 4.65 -1.76
CA CYS A 128 -3.40 4.17 -2.83
C CYS A 128 -4.16 3.46 -3.96
N THR A 129 -3.66 3.58 -5.17
CA THR A 129 -4.28 2.99 -6.38
C THR A 129 -4.00 1.49 -6.52
N ARG A 130 -4.47 0.92 -7.63
CA ARG A 130 -4.16 -0.44 -8.11
C ARG A 130 -2.82 -0.55 -8.85
N LYS A 131 -2.03 0.51 -8.95
CA LYS A 131 -0.73 0.52 -9.66
C LYS A 131 0.40 -0.10 -8.82
N ASN A 132 0.07 -1.09 -7.97
CA ASN A 132 1.07 -1.88 -7.26
C ASN A 132 1.67 -2.94 -8.19
N THR A 133 2.81 -3.51 -7.79
CA THR A 133 3.49 -4.56 -8.55
C THR A 133 2.55 -5.77 -8.72
N PRO A 134 2.37 -6.28 -9.94
CA PRO A 134 1.57 -7.48 -10.18
C PRO A 134 1.99 -8.65 -9.27
N GLY A 135 1.01 -9.41 -8.76
CA GLY A 135 1.27 -10.52 -7.84
C GLY A 135 1.52 -10.12 -6.39
N THR A 136 1.70 -8.84 -6.07
CA THR A 136 2.08 -8.39 -4.71
C THR A 136 0.98 -7.64 -3.94
N LYS A 137 -0.24 -7.63 -4.48
CA LYS A 137 -1.33 -6.75 -4.01
C LYS A 137 -1.56 -6.83 -2.50
N ARG A 138 -1.53 -8.04 -1.93
CA ARG A 138 -1.74 -8.25 -0.48
C ARG A 138 -0.71 -7.48 0.35
N PHE A 139 0.56 -7.60 -0.01
CA PHE A 139 1.69 -6.94 0.64
C PHE A 139 1.61 -5.42 0.49
N ALA A 140 1.26 -4.94 -0.71
CA ALA A 140 1.01 -3.53 -0.97
C ALA A 140 -0.10 -2.96 -0.07
N VAL A 141 -1.21 -3.67 0.06
CA VAL A 141 -2.33 -3.25 0.93
C VAL A 141 -1.91 -3.19 2.40
N ALA A 142 -1.18 -4.20 2.87
CA ALA A 142 -0.70 -4.21 4.25
C ALA A 142 0.29 -3.08 4.53
N ALA A 143 1.22 -2.79 3.61
CA ALA A 143 2.16 -1.68 3.71
C ALA A 143 1.47 -0.31 3.72
N VAL A 144 0.53 -0.09 2.79
CA VAL A 144 -0.25 1.17 2.72
C VAL A 144 -1.04 1.39 4.01
N LYS A 145 -1.67 0.34 4.54
CA LYS A 145 -2.38 0.41 5.83
C LYS A 145 -1.44 0.69 7.00
N ALA A 146 -0.25 0.08 7.03
CA ALA A 146 0.78 0.36 8.03
C ALA A 146 1.21 1.84 8.02
N GLY A 147 1.32 2.43 6.82
CA GLY A 147 1.55 3.86 6.61
C GLY A 147 0.38 4.77 7.02
N GLY A 148 -0.79 4.21 7.32
CA GLY A 148 -1.98 4.95 7.78
C GLY A 148 -2.91 5.43 6.66
N ALA A 149 -2.77 4.89 5.45
CA ALA A 149 -3.67 5.18 4.33
C ALA A 149 -4.58 3.98 3.98
N GLY A 150 -5.64 4.26 3.23
CA GLY A 150 -6.54 3.27 2.68
C GLY A 150 -6.19 2.87 1.25
N MET A 151 -7.05 2.05 0.66
CA MET A 151 -6.98 1.70 -0.75
C MET A 151 -8.11 2.42 -1.48
N HIS A 152 -7.83 2.99 -2.65
CA HIS A 152 -8.85 3.66 -3.45
C HIS A 152 -9.85 2.64 -4.00
N ARG A 153 -9.31 1.58 -4.61
CA ARG A 153 -9.97 0.30 -4.87
C ARG A 153 -8.89 -0.78 -4.99
N LEU A 154 -9.14 -1.98 -4.51
CA LEU A 154 -8.35 -3.20 -4.65
C LEU A 154 -8.55 -3.89 -6.01
N GLY A 155 -9.74 -3.78 -6.61
CA GLY A 155 -10.11 -4.52 -7.81
C GLY A 155 -11.08 -3.80 -8.74
N LEU A 156 -11.53 -4.51 -9.78
CA LEU A 156 -12.59 -4.04 -10.67
C LEU A 156 -14.00 -4.27 -10.08
N SER A 157 -14.11 -5.12 -9.05
CA SER A 157 -15.40 -5.57 -8.48
C SER A 157 -15.93 -4.72 -7.30
N GLU A 158 -15.22 -3.65 -6.92
CA GLU A 158 -15.55 -2.88 -5.70
C GLU A 158 -16.36 -1.62 -5.97
N THR A 159 -15.88 -0.75 -6.86
CA THR A 159 -16.53 0.50 -7.24
C THR A 159 -16.62 0.60 -8.75
N ILE A 160 -17.68 1.27 -9.22
CA ILE A 160 -17.85 1.56 -10.64
C ILE A 160 -17.12 2.86 -10.91
N LEU A 161 -15.94 2.78 -11.54
CA LEU A 161 -15.12 3.94 -11.88
C LEU A 161 -15.04 4.07 -13.39
N VAL A 162 -15.73 5.09 -13.92
CA VAL A 162 -15.82 5.40 -15.34
C VAL A 162 -14.65 6.31 -15.72
N PHE A 163 -13.73 5.81 -16.55
CA PHE A 163 -12.64 6.60 -17.11
C PHE A 163 -12.99 7.17 -18.49
N ALA A 164 -12.15 8.07 -19.00
CA ALA A 164 -12.27 8.56 -20.37
C ALA A 164 -12.29 7.42 -21.40
N GLU A 165 -11.49 6.37 -21.18
CA GLU A 165 -11.43 5.19 -22.04
C GLU A 165 -12.76 4.43 -22.08
N HIS A 166 -13.51 4.39 -20.98
CA HIS A 166 -14.84 3.77 -20.96
C HIS A 166 -15.85 4.65 -21.70
N ARG A 167 -15.78 5.97 -21.49
CA ARG A 167 -16.67 6.94 -22.15
C ARG A 167 -16.52 6.95 -23.67
N GLY A 168 -15.34 6.62 -24.19
CA GLY A 168 -15.12 6.47 -25.63
C GLY A 168 -15.98 5.40 -26.31
N PHE A 169 -16.62 4.51 -25.54
CA PHE A 169 -17.53 3.48 -26.03
C PHE A 169 -19.00 3.77 -25.67
N LEU A 170 -19.32 4.97 -25.21
CA LEU A 170 -20.67 5.37 -24.83
C LEU A 170 -21.17 6.48 -25.74
N ASP A 171 -22.28 6.22 -26.42
CA ASP A 171 -22.97 7.22 -27.27
C ASP A 171 -24.07 7.97 -26.50
N GLU A 172 -24.34 7.56 -25.25
CA GLU A 172 -25.40 8.12 -24.42
C GLU A 172 -24.91 9.28 -23.52
N PRO A 173 -25.80 10.22 -23.16
CA PRO A 173 -25.47 11.26 -22.18
C PRO A 173 -25.14 10.69 -20.80
N ALA A 174 -24.28 11.38 -20.04
CA ALA A 174 -23.82 10.93 -18.72
C ALA A 174 -24.95 10.60 -17.73
N ALA A 175 -26.07 11.35 -17.76
CA ALA A 175 -27.22 11.10 -16.90
C ALA A 175 -27.90 9.76 -17.20
N ALA A 176 -27.99 9.36 -18.48
CA ALA A 176 -28.54 8.07 -18.88
C ALA A 176 -27.63 6.92 -18.41
N THR A 177 -26.30 7.09 -18.57
CA THR A 177 -25.32 6.14 -18.03
C THR A 177 -25.46 5.97 -16.52
N VAL A 178 -25.54 7.06 -15.76
CA VAL A 178 -25.69 7.01 -14.29
C VAL A 178 -26.98 6.29 -13.89
N ALA A 179 -28.11 6.60 -14.52
CA ALA A 179 -29.39 5.95 -14.23
C ALA A 179 -29.33 4.42 -14.47
N ARG A 180 -28.75 4.01 -15.60
CA ARG A 180 -28.57 2.59 -15.94
C ARG A 180 -27.64 1.88 -14.96
N LEU A 181 -26.51 2.49 -14.59
CA LEU A 181 -25.56 1.91 -13.64
C LEU A 181 -26.15 1.79 -12.23
N ARG A 182 -26.93 2.79 -11.77
CA ARG A 182 -27.65 2.74 -10.49
C ARG A 182 -28.67 1.60 -10.46
N ALA A 183 -29.41 1.40 -11.54
CA ALA A 183 -30.38 0.30 -11.62
C ALA A 183 -29.68 -1.08 -11.61
N ALA A 184 -28.55 -1.21 -12.31
CA ALA A 184 -27.83 -2.48 -12.41
C ALA A 184 -27.02 -2.83 -11.15
N ALA A 185 -26.52 -1.84 -10.42
CA ALA A 185 -25.64 -2.02 -9.27
C ALA A 185 -25.94 -1.00 -8.15
N PRO A 186 -27.13 -1.06 -7.52
CA PRO A 186 -27.62 -0.01 -6.62
C PRO A 186 -26.77 0.17 -5.36
N GLU A 187 -26.04 -0.86 -4.93
CA GLU A 187 -25.17 -0.83 -3.74
C GLU A 187 -23.78 -0.24 -4.02
N LYS A 188 -23.44 0.04 -5.29
CA LYS A 188 -22.09 0.47 -5.69
C LYS A 188 -22.02 1.98 -5.88
N LYS A 189 -20.97 2.58 -5.32
CA LYS A 189 -20.63 3.98 -5.58
C LYS A 189 -20.19 4.16 -7.04
N LEU A 190 -20.70 5.22 -7.67
CA LEU A 190 -20.34 5.65 -9.02
C LEU A 190 -19.27 6.73 -8.94
N VAL A 191 -18.10 6.43 -9.48
CA VAL A 191 -16.96 7.33 -9.59
C VAL A 191 -16.74 7.64 -11.07
N THR A 192 -16.35 8.87 -11.39
CA THR A 192 -15.89 9.20 -12.74
C THR A 192 -14.60 9.99 -12.68
N GLU A 193 -13.73 9.73 -13.64
CA GLU A 193 -12.53 10.53 -13.87
C GLU A 193 -12.84 11.71 -14.80
N VAL A 194 -12.38 12.89 -14.40
CA VAL A 194 -12.57 14.16 -15.11
C VAL A 194 -11.27 14.95 -15.12
N SER A 195 -11.06 15.73 -16.19
CA SER A 195 -9.84 16.52 -16.42
C SER A 195 -10.09 18.03 -16.53
N THR A 196 -11.34 18.49 -16.41
CA THR A 196 -11.70 19.91 -16.43
C THR A 196 -12.83 20.21 -15.44
N ILE A 197 -12.89 21.46 -14.95
CA ILE A 197 -13.93 21.92 -14.01
C ILE A 197 -15.32 21.71 -14.60
N ASP A 198 -15.53 22.06 -15.87
CA ASP A 198 -16.83 21.90 -16.54
C ASP A 198 -17.26 20.43 -16.61
N ALA A 199 -16.34 19.52 -16.94
CA ALA A 199 -16.62 18.09 -16.94
C ALA A 199 -16.96 17.57 -15.53
N ALA A 200 -16.29 18.10 -14.50
CA ALA A 200 -16.55 17.76 -13.10
C ALA A 200 -17.94 18.22 -12.64
N LEU A 201 -18.35 19.45 -13.00
CA LEU A 201 -19.67 19.98 -12.71
C LEU A 201 -20.77 19.21 -13.46
N ALA A 202 -20.55 18.89 -14.73
CA ALA A 202 -21.48 18.07 -15.51
C ALA A 202 -21.62 16.65 -14.94
N ALA A 203 -20.53 16.04 -14.51
CA ALA A 203 -20.54 14.74 -13.83
C ALA A 203 -21.29 14.78 -12.49
N ALA A 204 -21.09 15.83 -11.70
CA ALA A 204 -21.84 16.02 -10.45
C ALA A 204 -23.34 16.12 -10.72
N ALA A 205 -23.75 16.91 -11.72
CA ALA A 205 -25.14 17.07 -12.12
C ALA A 205 -25.75 15.77 -12.66
N ALA A 206 -24.95 14.94 -13.33
CA ALA A 206 -25.36 13.62 -13.80
C ALA A 206 -25.57 12.60 -12.65
N GLY A 207 -25.09 12.86 -11.43
CA GLY A 207 -25.33 12.04 -10.26
C GLY A 207 -24.21 11.07 -9.88
N TYR A 208 -22.97 11.31 -10.35
CA TYR A 208 -21.79 10.59 -9.86
C TYR A 208 -21.53 10.90 -8.38
N ASP A 209 -21.21 9.87 -7.59
CA ASP A 209 -20.94 9.99 -6.15
C ASP A 209 -19.57 10.61 -5.85
N VAL A 210 -18.59 10.36 -6.73
CA VAL A 210 -17.20 10.75 -6.53
C VAL A 210 -16.61 11.27 -7.84
N LEU A 211 -15.96 12.42 -7.77
CA LEU A 211 -15.23 13.05 -8.87
C LEU A 211 -13.74 12.82 -8.66
N GLN A 212 -13.14 11.96 -9.48
CA GLN A 212 -11.70 11.78 -9.52
C GLN A 212 -11.09 12.81 -10.47
N LEU A 213 -10.40 13.79 -9.90
CA LEU A 213 -9.79 14.91 -10.61
C LEU A 213 -8.40 14.50 -11.11
N GLU A 214 -8.27 14.18 -12.39
CA GLU A 214 -6.99 13.77 -12.97
C GLU A 214 -6.14 15.00 -13.30
N LYS A 215 -5.04 15.19 -12.55
CA LYS A 215 -4.00 16.22 -12.78
C LYS A 215 -4.49 17.67 -12.69
N PHE A 216 -5.52 17.94 -11.90
CA PHE A 216 -5.90 19.32 -11.57
C PHE A 216 -4.80 19.99 -10.74
N ALA A 217 -4.55 21.28 -10.94
CA ALA A 217 -3.76 22.04 -9.97
C ALA A 217 -4.58 22.27 -8.68
N PRO A 218 -3.95 22.43 -7.50
CA PRO A 218 -4.67 22.74 -6.27
C PRO A 218 -5.61 23.95 -6.38
N ALA A 219 -5.25 24.98 -7.14
CA ALA A 219 -6.10 26.14 -7.41
C ALA A 219 -7.40 25.77 -8.16
N ASP A 220 -7.32 24.84 -9.12
CA ASP A 220 -8.49 24.36 -9.86
C ASP A 220 -9.39 23.50 -8.96
N VAL A 221 -8.79 22.72 -8.05
CA VAL A 221 -9.54 21.98 -7.02
C VAL A 221 -10.33 22.93 -6.13
N ALA A 222 -9.68 23.99 -5.61
CA ALA A 222 -10.34 24.99 -4.78
C ALA A 222 -11.47 25.71 -5.53
N THR A 223 -11.25 26.05 -6.80
CA THR A 223 -12.26 26.66 -7.66
C THR A 223 -13.46 25.74 -7.84
N LEU A 224 -13.24 24.46 -8.14
CA LEU A 224 -14.33 23.48 -8.28
C LEU A 224 -15.11 23.31 -6.97
N VAL A 225 -14.40 23.21 -5.83
CA VAL A 225 -15.03 23.08 -4.51
C VAL A 225 -15.93 24.29 -4.21
N ALA A 226 -15.46 25.51 -4.48
CA ALA A 226 -16.24 26.72 -4.30
C ALA A 226 -17.52 26.72 -5.17
N ARG A 227 -17.39 26.33 -6.44
CA ARG A 227 -18.52 26.24 -7.38
C ARG A 227 -19.54 25.19 -6.97
N LEU A 228 -19.10 24.03 -6.46
CA LEU A 228 -20.00 22.99 -5.99
C LEU A 228 -20.74 23.39 -4.69
N ALA A 229 -20.12 24.23 -3.85
CA ALA A 229 -20.75 24.73 -2.63
C ALA A 229 -21.99 25.61 -2.90
N GLU A 230 -22.07 26.24 -4.08
CA GLU A 230 -23.22 27.03 -4.55
C GLU A 230 -24.39 26.15 -5.05
N THR A 231 -24.22 24.84 -5.09
CA THR A 231 -25.22 23.87 -5.55
C THR A 231 -25.70 22.99 -4.39
N PRO A 232 -26.81 22.24 -4.51
CA PRO A 232 -27.17 21.19 -3.54
C PRO A 232 -26.35 19.88 -3.72
N LEU A 233 -25.49 19.80 -4.74
CA LEU A 233 -24.74 18.58 -5.06
C LEU A 233 -23.59 18.37 -4.07
N ARG A 234 -23.37 17.13 -3.63
CA ARG A 234 -22.33 16.78 -2.64
C ARG A 234 -21.50 15.56 -3.08
N PRO A 235 -20.89 15.57 -4.28
CA PRO A 235 -19.97 14.50 -4.64
C PRO A 235 -18.69 14.58 -3.78
N VAL A 236 -18.04 13.44 -3.57
CA VAL A 236 -16.71 13.39 -2.98
C VAL A 236 -15.68 13.85 -4.01
N ILE A 237 -14.78 14.74 -3.60
CA ILE A 237 -13.70 15.30 -4.41
C ILE A 237 -12.42 14.52 -4.12
N ALA A 238 -12.01 13.72 -5.11
CA ALA A 238 -10.81 12.90 -5.04
C ALA A 238 -9.72 13.49 -5.96
N ALA A 239 -8.68 14.08 -5.39
CA ALA A 239 -7.54 14.56 -6.18
C ALA A 239 -6.65 13.38 -6.60
N ALA A 240 -6.34 13.29 -7.89
CA ALA A 240 -5.52 12.25 -8.49
C ALA A 240 -4.50 12.85 -9.47
N GLY A 241 -3.59 12.02 -9.98
CA GLY A 241 -2.60 12.45 -10.98
C GLY A 241 -1.45 13.27 -10.38
N GLY A 242 -0.50 12.59 -9.72
CA GLY A 242 0.75 13.22 -9.25
C GLY A 242 0.77 13.67 -7.78
N VAL A 243 -0.22 13.28 -6.98
CA VAL A 243 -0.23 13.54 -5.54
C VAL A 243 0.91 12.79 -4.84
N ASN A 244 1.71 13.50 -4.05
CA ASN A 244 2.86 12.98 -3.30
C ASN A 244 3.11 13.85 -2.04
N ALA A 245 4.13 13.52 -1.25
CA ALA A 245 4.33 14.17 0.06
C ALA A 245 4.57 15.68 -0.03
N SER A 246 5.18 16.19 -1.12
CA SER A 246 5.49 17.61 -1.24
C SER A 246 4.28 18.49 -1.60
N ASN A 247 3.21 17.90 -2.14
CA ASN A 247 2.01 18.62 -2.58
C ASN A 247 0.72 18.19 -1.88
N ALA A 248 0.76 17.16 -1.03
CA ALA A 248 -0.41 16.63 -0.34
C ALA A 248 -1.14 17.68 0.52
N ALA A 249 -0.38 18.53 1.22
CA ALA A 249 -0.94 19.63 2.01
C ALA A 249 -1.71 20.64 1.15
N ALA A 250 -1.20 20.97 -0.05
CA ALA A 250 -1.83 21.92 -0.94
C ALA A 250 -3.19 21.40 -1.46
N TYR A 251 -3.26 20.13 -1.87
CA TYR A 251 -4.53 19.52 -2.28
C TYR A 251 -5.53 19.41 -1.12
N ALA A 252 -5.05 19.08 0.08
CA ALA A 252 -5.89 19.03 1.27
C ALA A 252 -6.47 20.41 1.61
N ALA A 253 -5.64 21.47 1.59
CA ALA A 253 -6.07 22.85 1.81
C ALA A 253 -7.03 23.35 0.73
N ALA A 254 -6.89 22.87 -0.51
CA ALA A 254 -7.80 23.17 -1.61
C ALA A 254 -9.20 22.54 -1.47
N GLY A 255 -9.43 21.69 -0.46
CA GLY A 255 -10.73 21.09 -0.19
C GLY A 255 -10.95 19.71 -0.80
N ALA A 256 -9.90 19.05 -1.31
CA ALA A 256 -9.98 17.63 -1.65
C ALA A 256 -10.31 16.82 -0.38
N GLN A 257 -11.22 15.86 -0.49
CA GLN A 257 -11.59 14.99 0.63
C GLN A 257 -10.86 13.64 0.58
N VAL A 258 -10.39 13.24 -0.60
CA VAL A 258 -9.56 12.05 -0.81
C VAL A 258 -8.35 12.42 -1.66
N LEU A 259 -7.17 12.01 -1.21
CA LEU A 259 -5.94 12.07 -1.99
C LEU A 259 -5.63 10.69 -2.57
N VAL A 260 -5.74 10.54 -3.88
CA VAL A 260 -5.51 9.28 -4.60
C VAL A 260 -4.10 9.27 -5.19
N THR A 261 -3.25 8.34 -4.74
CA THR A 261 -1.83 8.33 -5.11
C THR A 261 -1.27 6.95 -5.43
N SER A 262 -0.23 6.92 -6.26
CA SER A 262 0.60 5.73 -6.52
C SER A 262 2.06 5.97 -6.13
N ALA A 263 2.39 7.17 -5.63
CA ALA A 263 3.76 7.56 -5.29
C ALA A 263 4.44 6.60 -4.30
N PRO A 264 3.75 6.06 -3.27
CA PRO A 264 4.39 5.13 -2.34
C PRO A 264 4.95 3.86 -2.96
N TYR A 265 4.41 3.39 -4.09
CA TYR A 265 4.88 2.17 -4.75
C TYR A 265 6.25 2.32 -5.43
N MET A 266 6.75 3.55 -5.58
CA MET A 266 8.07 3.85 -6.14
C MET A 266 9.10 4.19 -5.05
N ALA A 267 8.75 3.99 -3.78
CA ALA A 267 9.64 4.27 -2.67
C ALA A 267 10.85 3.33 -2.67
N LYS A 268 12.00 3.87 -2.27
CA LYS A 268 13.19 3.05 -2.04
C LYS A 268 12.93 2.10 -0.84
N PRO A 269 13.43 0.86 -0.90
CA PRO A 269 13.44 -0.02 0.27
C PRO A 269 14.15 0.64 1.46
N ARG A 270 13.75 0.29 2.69
CA ARG A 270 14.39 0.73 3.93
C ARG A 270 15.28 -0.39 4.45
N ASP A 271 16.59 -0.16 4.50
CA ASP A 271 17.58 -1.21 4.76
C ASP A 271 17.40 -1.85 6.15
N VAL A 272 17.50 -3.18 6.18
CA VAL A 272 17.43 -4.01 7.38
C VAL A 272 18.73 -4.78 7.52
N GLN A 273 19.41 -4.64 8.66
CA GLN A 273 20.54 -5.49 9.00
C GLN A 273 20.04 -6.83 9.50
N VAL A 274 20.60 -7.90 8.92
CA VAL A 274 20.45 -9.25 9.45
C VAL A 274 21.81 -9.77 9.90
N ARG A 275 21.87 -10.27 11.13
CA ARG A 275 23.05 -10.97 11.67
C ARG A 275 22.68 -12.39 12.02
N ILE A 276 23.48 -13.35 11.55
CA ILE A 276 23.32 -14.78 11.82
C ILE A 276 24.59 -15.25 12.54
N ARG A 277 24.42 -16.01 13.61
CA ARG A 277 25.54 -16.61 14.36
C ARG A 277 25.16 -18.00 14.84
N ARG A 278 26.17 -18.86 15.02
CA ARG A 278 25.99 -20.14 15.71
C ARG A 278 25.47 -19.89 17.13
N ALA A 279 24.52 -20.69 17.58
CA ALA A 279 24.08 -20.67 18.95
C ALA A 279 25.25 -21.13 19.83
N THR A 280 25.60 -20.33 20.85
CA THR A 280 26.54 -20.78 21.86
C THR A 280 25.84 -21.78 22.75
N THR A 281 26.37 -23.00 22.83
CA THR A 281 25.99 -23.98 23.86
C THR A 281 26.19 -23.30 25.21
N LYS A 282 25.12 -23.21 25.99
CA LYS A 282 25.20 -22.83 27.40
C LYS A 282 25.73 -24.00 28.21
#